data_AF-A0A367IL76-F1
#
_entry.id   AF-A0A367IL76-F1
#
_cell.length_a   1.000
_cell.length_b   1.000
_cell.length_c   1.000
_cell.angle_alpha   90.00
_cell.angle_beta   90.00
_cell.angle_gamma   90.00
#
_symmetry.space_group_name_H-M   'P 1'
#
loop_
_entity.id
_entity.type
_entity.pdbx_description
1 polymer ?
#
loop_
_entity_poly.entity_id
_entity_poly.type
_entity_poly.pdbx_seq_one_letter_code
_entity_poly.pdbx_strand_id
1 'polypeptide(L)'
;IDQDEANRVPTGSFPDTPFFLKSDASGFYVSTETATSTKAGSQLTIESLRKKAYESQLWTYEPATCRIVNKMTKLVLGIENNAIKDGSDICQVTSSPAQDKTQAWTLSAEGEITLKSDTSFVIGFKESWFGNREGAHLHLQKKNGGHQNQKFTVVLPVFKKSETVKVEQKGVFPEGWFFVKSQAHGLVLTVLETGVIAAEVEATKLDTSNYARQLWKFDNGYLVNKASEM
;
A
#
# COMPACT_ATOMS: atom_id res chain seq x y z
N ILE A 1 -4.68 4.55 -6.41
CA ILE A 1 -3.65 4.03 -5.48
C ILE A 1 -2.32 4.73 -5.74
N ASP A 2 -2.07 5.21 -6.96
CA ASP A 2 -1.07 6.25 -7.20
C ASP A 2 -1.78 7.45 -7.85
N GLN A 3 -1.60 8.64 -7.28
CA GLN A 3 -1.92 9.93 -7.90
C GLN A 3 -0.71 10.82 -7.63
N ASP A 4 0.01 11.15 -8.70
CA ASP A 4 1.38 11.65 -8.70
C ASP A 4 1.61 13.04 -8.05
N GLU A 5 0.61 13.70 -7.44
CA GLU A 5 0.77 15.12 -7.09
C GLU A 5 0.40 15.58 -5.67
N ALA A 6 -0.16 14.76 -4.77
CA ALA A 6 -0.75 15.31 -3.54
C ALA A 6 -0.05 15.02 -2.19
N ASN A 7 0.87 14.07 -2.06
CA ASN A 7 1.34 13.63 -0.72
C ASN A 7 2.85 13.40 -0.63
N ARG A 8 3.66 14.46 -0.77
CA ARG A 8 5.10 14.37 -0.50
C ARG A 8 5.36 14.48 1.01
N VAL A 9 5.87 13.41 1.61
CA VAL A 9 6.41 13.37 2.99
C VAL A 9 7.61 14.32 3.07
N PRO A 10 7.89 14.97 4.22
CA PRO A 10 9.14 15.72 4.41
C PRO A 10 10.35 14.88 3.97
N THR A 11 11.21 15.47 3.15
CA THR A 11 12.40 14.78 2.65
C THR A 11 13.32 14.38 3.81
N GLY A 12 13.87 13.17 3.78
CA GLY A 12 14.81 12.70 4.81
C GLY A 12 14.19 12.20 6.11
N SER A 13 12.88 11.88 6.12
CA SER A 13 12.29 11.15 7.24
C SER A 13 11.24 10.14 6.79
N PHE A 14 11.12 9.04 7.55
CA PHE A 14 10.01 8.11 7.37
C PHE A 14 8.75 8.65 8.07
N PRO A 15 7.56 8.47 7.47
CA PRO A 15 6.30 8.87 8.08
C PRO A 15 5.91 7.92 9.23
N ASP A 16 5.00 8.39 10.08
CA ASP A 16 4.35 7.61 11.14
C ASP A 16 3.21 6.71 10.61
N THR A 17 2.78 6.93 9.37
CA THR A 17 1.79 6.10 8.67
C THR A 17 2.44 5.03 7.77
N PRO A 18 1.72 3.95 7.41
CA PRO A 18 2.20 3.00 6.41
C PRO A 18 2.53 3.67 5.07
N PHE A 19 3.56 3.17 4.38
CA PHE A 19 4.08 3.76 3.14
C PHE A 19 4.61 2.69 2.17
N PHE A 20 4.77 3.06 0.92
CA PHE A 20 5.54 2.32 -0.07
C PHE A 20 6.91 2.97 -0.27
N LEU A 21 7.89 2.19 -0.72
CA LEU A 21 9.21 2.66 -1.12
C LEU A 21 9.36 2.47 -2.62
N LYS A 22 9.29 3.56 -3.38
CA LYS A 22 9.39 3.59 -4.84
C LYS A 22 10.83 3.91 -5.22
N SER A 23 11.47 3.06 -6.02
CA SER A 23 12.79 3.30 -6.57
C SER A 23 12.74 4.44 -7.58
N ASP A 24 13.63 5.41 -7.45
CA ASP A 24 13.70 6.56 -8.37
C ASP A 24 14.23 6.14 -9.75
N ALA A 25 15.11 5.14 -9.80
CA ALA A 25 15.66 4.63 -11.05
C ALA A 25 14.69 3.76 -11.87
N SER A 26 13.72 3.08 -11.25
CA SER A 26 12.86 2.11 -11.93
C SER A 26 11.37 2.44 -11.87
N GLY A 27 10.93 3.24 -10.89
CA GLY A 27 9.52 3.44 -10.57
C GLY A 27 8.84 2.24 -9.90
N PHE A 28 9.57 1.15 -9.65
CA PHE A 28 9.09 -0.03 -8.95
C PHE A 28 9.18 0.10 -7.43
N TYR A 29 8.51 -0.78 -6.71
CA TYR A 29 8.35 -0.73 -5.26
C TYR A 29 9.09 -1.85 -4.57
N VAL A 30 9.69 -1.55 -3.42
CA VAL A 30 10.30 -2.55 -2.54
C VAL A 30 9.23 -3.54 -2.07
N SER A 31 9.46 -4.82 -2.35
CA SER A 31 8.49 -5.90 -2.24
C SER A 31 9.11 -7.13 -1.63
N THR A 32 8.28 -7.94 -0.96
CA THR A 32 8.60 -9.36 -0.79
C THR A 32 8.67 -10.04 -2.16
N GLU A 33 9.57 -11.00 -2.34
CA GLU A 33 9.79 -11.73 -3.60
C GLU A 33 8.49 -12.29 -4.22
N THR A 34 7.55 -12.73 -3.39
CA THR A 34 6.19 -13.10 -3.83
C THR A 34 5.17 -12.59 -2.84
N ALA A 35 3.90 -12.45 -3.26
CA ALA A 35 2.79 -12.00 -2.42
C ALA A 35 2.50 -12.94 -1.23
N THR A 36 3.10 -14.13 -1.22
CA THR A 36 2.97 -15.15 -0.18
C THR A 36 4.27 -15.40 0.57
N SER A 37 5.34 -14.68 0.26
CA SER A 37 6.65 -14.85 0.91
C SER A 37 6.63 -14.25 2.32
N THR A 38 6.44 -15.10 3.32
CA THR A 38 6.29 -14.73 4.74
C THR A 38 7.46 -15.18 5.62
N LYS A 39 8.47 -15.85 5.06
CA LYS A 39 9.56 -16.46 5.83
C LYS A 39 10.67 -15.46 6.14
N ALA A 40 11.24 -15.54 7.34
CA ALA A 40 12.51 -14.88 7.64
C ALA A 40 13.66 -15.47 6.79
N GLY A 41 14.54 -14.61 6.31
CA GLY A 41 15.58 -14.89 5.32
C GLY A 41 15.14 -14.67 3.87
N SER A 42 13.84 -14.51 3.59
CA SER A 42 13.38 -14.22 2.22
C SER A 42 13.92 -12.88 1.73
N GLN A 43 14.53 -12.89 0.55
CA GLN A 43 15.08 -11.70 -0.10
C GLN A 43 13.98 -10.71 -0.48
N LEU A 44 14.36 -9.44 -0.59
CA LEU A 44 13.49 -8.37 -1.08
C LEU A 44 13.85 -8.01 -2.52
N THR A 45 12.82 -7.65 -3.29
CA THR A 45 12.91 -7.30 -4.71
C THR A 45 12.29 -5.92 -4.96
N ILE A 46 12.54 -5.37 -6.14
CA ILE A 46 11.75 -4.25 -6.70
C ILE A 46 10.71 -4.79 -7.68
N GLU A 47 9.44 -4.41 -7.52
CA GLU A 47 8.34 -4.89 -8.37
C GLU A 47 7.30 -3.81 -8.71
N SER A 48 6.53 -4.03 -9.76
CA SER A 48 5.34 -3.24 -10.05
C SER A 48 4.37 -3.28 -8.87
N LEU A 49 3.62 -2.19 -8.67
CA LEU A 49 2.66 -2.11 -7.59
C LEU A 49 1.58 -3.20 -7.73
N ARG A 50 1.46 -4.05 -6.71
CA ARG A 50 0.49 -5.13 -6.66
C ARG A 50 -0.88 -4.56 -6.30
N LYS A 51 -1.82 -4.63 -7.25
CA LYS A 51 -3.21 -4.17 -7.03
C LYS A 51 -3.97 -5.04 -6.01
N LYS A 52 -3.57 -6.31 -5.89
CA LYS A 52 -4.05 -7.29 -4.90
C LYS A 52 -2.88 -7.70 -4.03
N ALA A 53 -3.10 -7.99 -2.75
CA ALA A 53 -2.03 -8.31 -1.80
C ALA A 53 -0.94 -7.22 -1.69
N TYR A 54 -1.33 -5.94 -1.82
CA TYR A 54 -0.43 -4.78 -1.71
C TYR A 54 0.27 -4.69 -0.35
N GLU A 55 -0.25 -5.35 0.70
CA GLU A 55 0.39 -5.38 2.02
C GLU A 55 1.78 -6.01 2.01
N SER A 56 2.07 -6.84 1.01
CA SER A 56 3.41 -7.40 0.76
C SER A 56 4.45 -6.33 0.34
N GLN A 57 3.99 -5.17 -0.13
CA GLN A 57 4.80 -4.03 -0.54
C GLN A 57 4.66 -2.84 0.41
N LEU A 58 3.84 -2.98 1.46
CA LEU A 58 3.53 -1.90 2.38
C LEU A 58 4.42 -2.01 3.62
N TRP A 59 5.04 -0.89 3.98
CA TRP A 59 6.02 -0.80 5.05
C TRP A 59 5.55 0.19 6.13
N THR A 60 6.03 0.01 7.35
CA THR A 60 5.88 0.95 8.46
C THR A 60 7.24 1.20 9.08
N TYR A 61 7.47 2.38 9.63
CA TYR A 61 8.69 2.69 10.34
C TYR A 61 8.42 2.76 11.85
N GLU A 62 9.26 2.11 12.65
CA GLU A 62 9.20 2.15 14.10
C GLU A 62 10.29 3.09 14.64
N PRO A 63 9.95 4.33 15.06
CA PRO A 63 10.97 5.33 15.41
C PRO A 63 11.86 4.95 16.59
N ALA A 64 11.32 4.21 17.57
CA ALA A 64 12.04 3.80 18.77
C ALA A 64 13.21 2.85 18.46
N THR A 65 13.03 1.97 17.49
CA THR A 65 14.03 0.95 17.09
C THR A 65 14.72 1.30 15.76
N CYS A 66 14.21 2.31 15.05
CA CYS A 66 14.58 2.67 13.68
C CYS A 66 14.42 1.52 12.69
N ARG A 67 13.41 0.66 12.88
CA ARG A 67 13.16 -0.50 12.03
C ARG A 67 12.14 -0.19 10.95
N ILE A 68 12.38 -0.71 9.75
CA ILE A 68 11.41 -0.72 8.65
C ILE A 68 10.74 -2.09 8.66
N VAL A 69 9.44 -2.12 8.95
CA VAL A 69 8.65 -3.34 9.19
C VAL A 69 7.71 -3.57 8.02
N ASN A 70 7.67 -4.79 7.46
CA ASN A 70 6.70 -5.16 6.43
C ASN A 70 5.31 -5.36 7.06
N LYS A 71 4.26 -4.77 6.46
CA LYS A 71 2.91 -4.81 7.01
C LYS A 71 2.33 -6.22 7.02
N MET A 72 2.55 -7.00 5.97
CA MET A 72 2.04 -8.36 5.84
C MET A 72 2.73 -9.32 6.80
N THR A 73 4.07 -9.38 6.78
CA THR A 73 4.82 -10.42 7.49
C THR A 73 5.17 -10.07 8.95
N LYS A 74 5.13 -8.78 9.30
CA LYS A 74 5.65 -8.22 10.57
C LYS A 74 7.16 -8.41 10.77
N LEU A 75 7.87 -8.90 9.75
CA LEU A 75 9.33 -8.98 9.75
C LEU A 75 9.92 -7.62 9.40
N VAL A 76 11.18 -7.44 9.74
CA VAL A 76 11.90 -6.19 9.51
C VAL A 76 12.89 -6.33 8.37
N LEU A 77 13.15 -5.21 7.70
CA LEU A 77 14.23 -5.11 6.74
C LEU A 77 15.57 -5.28 7.46
N GLY A 78 16.36 -6.26 7.03
CA GLY A 78 17.68 -6.51 7.58
C GLY A 78 18.65 -6.99 6.52
N ILE A 79 19.88 -7.25 6.96
CA ILE A 79 20.96 -7.74 6.12
C ILE A 79 21.11 -9.25 6.34
N GLU A 80 21.19 -10.01 5.25
CA GLU A 80 21.35 -11.46 5.32
C GLU A 80 22.60 -11.84 6.13
N ASN A 81 22.44 -12.82 7.02
CA ASN A 81 23.48 -13.28 7.94
C ASN A 81 24.13 -12.17 8.80
N ASN A 82 23.49 -11.01 8.92
CA ASN A 82 24.03 -9.82 9.60
C ASN A 82 25.39 -9.35 9.04
N ALA A 83 25.68 -9.65 7.77
CA ALA A 83 26.98 -9.38 7.16
C ALA A 83 27.04 -7.97 6.56
N ILE A 84 27.57 -6.99 7.30
CA ILE A 84 27.76 -5.62 6.79
C ILE A 84 28.95 -5.59 5.81
N LYS A 85 28.67 -5.81 4.53
CA LYS A 85 29.62 -5.70 3.42
C LYS A 85 28.88 -5.35 2.13
N ASP A 86 29.63 -4.80 1.18
CA ASP A 86 29.10 -4.47 -0.15
C ASP A 86 28.59 -5.75 -0.85
N GLY A 87 27.39 -5.68 -1.42
CA GLY A 87 26.72 -6.77 -2.11
C GLY A 87 25.99 -7.77 -1.20
N SER A 88 25.96 -7.60 0.13
CA SER A 88 25.12 -8.45 0.99
C SER A 88 23.65 -8.29 0.65
N ASP A 89 22.89 -9.38 0.69
CA ASP A 89 21.46 -9.32 0.38
C ASP A 89 20.67 -8.61 1.46
N ILE A 90 19.67 -7.86 1.02
CA ILE A 90 18.64 -7.31 1.89
C ILE A 90 17.47 -8.30 1.92
N CYS A 91 17.07 -8.68 3.12
CA CYS A 91 16.04 -9.67 3.34
C CYS A 91 15.12 -9.27 4.49
N GLN A 92 14.05 -10.04 4.66
CA GLN A 92 13.19 -9.95 5.83
C GLN A 92 13.74 -10.81 6.95
N VAL A 93 13.87 -10.26 8.15
CA VAL A 93 14.38 -10.97 9.31
C VAL A 93 13.52 -10.72 10.53
N THR A 94 13.64 -11.60 11.52
CA THR A 94 13.02 -11.38 12.83
C THR A 94 13.69 -10.20 13.51
N SER A 95 12.86 -9.30 14.03
CA SER A 95 13.27 -8.18 14.88
C SER A 95 14.12 -8.65 16.05
N SER A 96 15.33 -8.10 16.24
CA SER A 96 16.18 -8.41 17.40
C SER A 96 17.02 -7.20 17.82
N PRO A 97 16.93 -6.73 19.08
CA PRO A 97 17.79 -5.66 19.60
C PRO A 97 19.29 -5.97 19.48
N ALA A 98 19.67 -7.25 19.56
CA ALA A 98 21.06 -7.67 19.38
C ALA A 98 21.58 -7.42 17.95
N GLN A 99 20.69 -7.18 16.99
CA GLN A 99 20.97 -6.97 15.58
C GLN A 99 20.65 -5.53 15.12
N ASP A 100 20.58 -4.56 16.04
CA ASP A 100 20.29 -3.16 15.68
C ASP A 100 21.30 -2.60 14.67
N LYS A 101 22.54 -3.07 14.68
CA LYS A 101 23.54 -2.67 13.68
C LYS A 101 23.19 -3.05 12.26
N THR A 102 22.33 -4.04 12.05
CA THR A 102 21.96 -4.61 10.74
C THR A 102 20.46 -4.49 10.41
N GLN A 103 19.67 -3.96 11.35
CA GLN A 103 18.21 -3.84 11.23
C GLN A 103 17.71 -2.40 11.44
N ALA A 104 18.58 -1.47 11.85
CA ALA A 104 18.22 -0.06 12.03
C ALA A 104 18.62 0.78 10.81
N TRP A 105 17.67 1.56 10.30
CA TRP A 105 17.79 2.31 9.04
C TRP A 105 17.36 3.76 9.22
N THR A 106 17.92 4.64 8.40
CA THR A 106 17.52 6.04 8.30
C THR A 106 17.32 6.44 6.84
N LEU A 107 16.56 7.49 6.58
CA LEU A 107 16.33 8.04 5.24
C LEU A 107 17.08 9.36 5.12
N SER A 108 17.90 9.52 4.08
CA SER A 108 18.56 10.80 3.79
C SER A 108 17.64 11.76 3.03
N ALA A 109 18.00 13.05 2.99
CA ALA A 109 17.27 14.06 2.23
C ALA A 109 17.31 13.78 0.71
N GLU A 110 18.29 13.00 0.27
CA GLU A 110 18.48 12.57 -1.11
C GLU A 110 17.73 11.27 -1.45
N GLY A 111 16.97 10.71 -0.51
CA GLY A 111 16.18 9.49 -0.70
C GLY A 111 16.96 8.19 -0.50
N GLU A 112 18.14 8.23 0.11
CA GLU A 112 18.93 7.02 0.35
C GLU A 112 18.50 6.38 1.68
N ILE A 113 18.25 5.08 1.67
CA ILE A 113 17.99 4.32 2.90
C ILE A 113 19.34 3.83 3.42
N THR A 114 19.88 4.52 4.41
CA THR A 114 21.21 4.27 4.97
C THR A 114 21.12 3.39 6.22
N LEU A 115 22.14 2.56 6.42
CA LEU A 115 22.29 1.83 7.67
C LEU A 115 22.60 2.81 8.82
N LYS A 116 21.87 2.73 9.93
CA LYS A 116 22.06 3.66 11.06
C LYS A 116 23.44 3.53 11.71
N SER A 117 24.01 2.33 11.69
CA SER A 117 25.32 2.04 12.29
C SER A 117 26.52 2.48 11.44
N ASP A 118 26.33 2.63 10.13
CA ASP A 118 27.34 3.07 9.17
C ASP A 118 26.64 3.66 7.93
N THR A 119 26.57 4.99 7.87
CA THR A 119 25.89 5.72 6.79
C THR A 119 26.62 5.67 5.45
N SER A 120 27.81 5.04 5.40
CA SER A 120 28.48 4.73 4.13
C SER A 120 27.85 3.55 3.40
N PHE A 121 26.93 2.81 4.04
CA PHE A 121 26.16 1.75 3.43
C PHE A 121 24.69 2.15 3.24
N VAL A 122 24.18 1.86 2.04
CA VAL A 122 22.82 2.15 1.59
C VAL A 122 22.17 0.90 1.00
N ILE A 123 20.85 0.89 0.92
CA ILE A 123 20.12 -0.09 0.12
C ILE A 123 20.17 0.34 -1.35
N GLY A 124 20.40 -0.62 -2.24
CA GLY A 124 20.26 -0.43 -3.68
C GLY A 124 20.02 -1.75 -4.39
N PHE A 125 20.00 -1.73 -5.71
CA PHE A 125 19.95 -2.93 -6.55
C PHE A 125 20.93 -2.79 -7.70
N LYS A 126 21.28 -3.88 -8.40
CA LYS A 126 22.19 -3.78 -9.54
C LYS A 126 21.52 -3.11 -10.73
N GLU A 127 22.19 -2.14 -11.32
CA GLU A 127 21.78 -1.60 -12.62
C GLU A 127 21.93 -2.69 -13.68
N SER A 128 20.92 -2.80 -14.55
CA SER A 128 20.96 -3.72 -15.68
C SER A 128 21.14 -2.92 -16.97
N TRP A 129 22.04 -3.40 -17.82
CA TRP A 129 22.33 -2.81 -19.13
C TRP A 129 21.10 -2.74 -20.06
N PHE A 130 20.11 -3.61 -19.83
CA PHE A 130 18.86 -3.67 -20.59
C PHE A 130 17.71 -2.92 -19.92
N GLY A 131 18.01 -2.05 -18.96
CA GLY A 131 17.02 -1.37 -18.12
C GLY A 131 16.79 -2.09 -16.80
N ASN A 132 16.23 -1.37 -15.83
CA ASN A 132 15.96 -1.90 -14.49
C ASN A 132 14.87 -2.96 -14.55
N ARG A 133 15.22 -4.19 -14.12
CA ARG A 133 14.36 -5.36 -14.26
C ARG A 133 13.48 -5.53 -13.03
N GLU A 134 12.18 -5.69 -13.26
CA GLU A 134 11.25 -6.18 -12.24
C GLU A 134 11.73 -7.52 -11.65
N GLY A 135 11.66 -7.63 -10.33
CA GLY A 135 12.20 -8.77 -9.59
C GLY A 135 13.70 -8.66 -9.25
N ALA A 136 14.36 -7.53 -9.53
CA ALA A 136 15.75 -7.36 -9.11
C ALA A 136 15.88 -7.35 -7.58
N HIS A 137 16.85 -8.10 -7.06
CA HIS A 137 17.11 -8.19 -5.63
C HIS A 137 17.76 -6.91 -5.08
N LEU A 138 17.38 -6.59 -3.84
CA LEU A 138 18.00 -5.52 -3.08
C LEU A 138 19.28 -6.02 -2.38
N HIS A 139 20.29 -5.17 -2.39
CA HIS A 139 21.58 -5.41 -1.76
C HIS A 139 22.01 -4.20 -0.92
N LEU A 140 22.81 -4.46 0.10
CA LEU A 140 23.60 -3.44 0.78
C LEU A 140 24.73 -3.01 -0.16
N GLN A 141 24.87 -1.71 -0.38
CA GLN A 141 25.88 -1.13 -1.27
C GLN A 141 26.63 -0.01 -0.58
N LYS A 142 27.87 0.23 -1.00
CA LYS A 142 28.54 1.50 -0.66
C LYS A 142 27.81 2.68 -1.30
N LYS A 143 27.57 3.70 -0.50
CA LYS A 143 26.90 4.94 -0.91
C LYS A 143 27.67 5.60 -2.04
N ASN A 144 26.97 5.89 -3.13
CA ASN A 144 27.44 6.66 -4.25
C ASN A 144 26.35 7.66 -4.66
N GLY A 145 26.55 8.95 -4.39
CA GLY A 145 25.50 9.97 -4.55
C GLY A 145 24.98 10.15 -5.99
N GLY A 146 25.71 9.66 -7.00
CA GLY A 146 25.29 9.69 -8.40
C GLY A 146 24.37 8.55 -8.83
N HIS A 147 24.24 7.50 -8.02
CA HIS A 147 23.59 6.25 -8.38
C HIS A 147 22.08 6.28 -8.06
N GLN A 148 21.24 6.39 -9.09
CA GLN A 148 19.78 6.50 -8.94
C GLN A 148 19.16 5.21 -8.39
N ASN A 149 19.80 4.07 -8.61
CA ASN A 149 19.43 2.76 -8.06
C ASN A 149 19.61 2.66 -6.53
N GLN A 150 20.19 3.68 -5.88
CA GLN A 150 20.32 3.81 -4.42
C GLN A 150 19.31 4.79 -3.82
N LYS A 151 18.41 5.37 -4.64
CA LYS A 151 17.46 6.41 -4.23
C LYS A 151 16.03 5.90 -4.29
N PHE A 152 15.29 6.20 -3.24
CA PHE A 152 13.92 5.77 -3.03
C PHE A 152 13.07 6.93 -2.53
N THR A 153 11.91 7.07 -3.14
CA THR A 153 10.85 7.97 -2.73
C THR A 153 9.86 7.24 -1.83
N VAL A 154 9.53 7.86 -0.69
CA VAL A 154 8.41 7.41 0.16
C VAL A 154 7.09 7.83 -0.47
N VAL A 155 6.21 6.87 -0.73
CA VAL A 155 4.88 7.10 -1.33
C VAL A 155 3.80 6.71 -0.34
N LEU A 156 2.91 7.63 0.00
CA LEU A 156 1.80 7.37 0.93
C LEU A 156 0.61 6.69 0.21
N PRO A 157 0.08 5.58 0.75
CA PRO A 157 -1.11 4.95 0.19
C PRO A 157 -2.33 5.85 0.35
N VAL A 158 -3.01 6.13 -0.76
CA VAL A 158 -4.37 6.70 -0.72
C VAL A 158 -5.37 5.54 -0.63
N PHE A 159 -5.71 5.16 0.60
CA PHE A 159 -6.87 4.31 0.83
C PHE A 159 -8.10 5.16 0.56
N LYS A 160 -8.78 4.93 -0.56
CA LYS A 160 -10.15 5.44 -0.72
C LYS A 160 -10.98 4.81 0.39
N LYS A 161 -11.16 5.52 1.50
CA LYS A 161 -12.13 5.12 2.52
C LYS A 161 -13.48 5.14 1.81
N SER A 162 -14.04 3.95 1.57
CA SER A 162 -15.48 3.85 1.37
C SER A 162 -16.08 4.10 2.75
N GLU A 163 -16.29 5.36 3.10
CA GLU A 163 -17.05 5.71 4.30
C GLU A 163 -18.50 5.33 4.04
N THR A 164 -18.85 4.09 4.38
CA THR A 164 -20.25 3.72 4.53
C THR A 164 -20.73 4.38 5.83
N VAL A 165 -21.12 5.65 5.74
CA VAL A 165 -21.73 6.37 6.87
C VAL A 165 -23.01 5.63 7.23
N LYS A 166 -23.02 4.94 8.37
CA LYS A 166 -24.27 4.50 8.99
C LYS A 166 -24.95 5.77 9.52
N VAL A 167 -25.91 6.31 8.77
CA VAL A 167 -26.74 7.39 9.29
C VAL A 167 -27.67 6.80 10.36
N GLU A 168 -27.37 7.07 11.63
CA GLU A 168 -28.21 6.68 12.78
C GLU A 168 -29.40 7.64 13.00
N GLN A 169 -29.44 8.76 12.27
CA GLN A 169 -30.53 9.73 12.36
C GLN A 169 -31.75 9.25 11.56
N LYS A 170 -32.80 8.83 12.26
CA LYS A 170 -34.07 8.44 11.65
C LYS A 170 -34.72 9.63 10.93
N GLY A 171 -35.21 9.39 9.71
CA GLY A 171 -36.00 10.37 8.96
C GLY A 171 -35.20 11.31 8.03
N VAL A 172 -33.88 11.14 7.92
CA VAL A 172 -33.04 11.93 7.01
C VAL A 172 -32.30 11.00 6.06
N PHE A 173 -32.39 11.26 4.76
CA PHE A 173 -31.58 10.52 3.77
C PHE A 173 -30.13 11.00 3.80
N PRO A 174 -29.14 10.09 3.70
CA PRO A 174 -27.73 10.47 3.60
C PRO A 174 -27.44 11.30 2.35
N GLU A 175 -26.42 12.15 2.42
CA GLU A 175 -25.82 12.73 1.23
C GLU A 175 -25.05 11.66 0.43
N GLY A 176 -25.11 11.75 -0.90
CA GLY A 176 -24.42 10.83 -1.81
C GLY A 176 -25.17 9.50 -2.04
N TRP A 177 -24.42 8.47 -2.41
CA TRP A 177 -24.96 7.14 -2.73
C TRP A 177 -24.99 6.25 -1.49
N PHE A 178 -26.13 5.65 -1.20
CA PHE A 178 -26.34 4.79 -0.04
C PHE A 178 -27.13 3.51 -0.37
N PHE A 179 -27.03 2.52 0.51
CA PHE A 179 -27.88 1.34 0.50
C PHE A 179 -29.10 1.58 1.39
N VAL A 180 -30.28 1.15 0.94
CA VAL A 180 -31.48 1.09 1.79
C VAL A 180 -31.63 -0.33 2.30
N LYS A 181 -31.34 -0.53 3.58
CA LYS A 181 -31.34 -1.85 4.22
C LYS A 181 -32.61 -2.05 5.06
N SER A 182 -33.30 -3.16 4.85
CA SER A 182 -34.35 -3.63 5.75
C SER A 182 -33.76 -3.95 7.12
N GLN A 183 -34.27 -3.30 8.17
CA GLN A 183 -33.82 -3.55 9.55
C GLN A 183 -34.20 -4.96 10.04
N ALA A 184 -35.32 -5.51 9.55
CA ALA A 184 -35.82 -6.82 9.98
C ALA A 184 -35.07 -7.99 9.34
N HIS A 185 -34.71 -7.89 8.06
CA HIS A 185 -34.17 -9.02 7.29
C HIS A 185 -32.73 -8.81 6.80
N GLY A 186 -32.20 -7.59 6.94
CA GLY A 186 -30.86 -7.25 6.52
C GLY A 186 -30.62 -7.22 5.00
N LEU A 187 -31.68 -7.35 4.21
CA LEU A 187 -31.69 -7.25 2.75
C LEU A 187 -31.65 -5.79 2.29
N VAL A 188 -31.19 -5.54 1.07
CA VAL A 188 -31.08 -4.21 0.46
C VAL A 188 -32.00 -4.04 -0.74
N LEU A 189 -32.57 -2.85 -0.90
CA LEU A 189 -33.39 -2.52 -2.08
C LEU A 189 -32.55 -2.56 -3.36
N THR A 190 -33.02 -3.33 -4.34
CA THR A 190 -32.31 -3.67 -5.58
C THR A 190 -33.24 -3.51 -6.77
N VAL A 191 -32.77 -2.85 -7.83
CA VAL A 191 -33.46 -2.84 -9.13
C VAL A 191 -33.04 -4.08 -9.91
N LEU A 192 -34.01 -4.93 -10.31
CA LEU A 192 -33.72 -6.19 -11.01
C LEU A 192 -33.33 -5.97 -12.48
N GLU A 193 -34.06 -5.10 -13.17
CA GLU A 193 -33.88 -4.81 -14.59
C GLU A 193 -33.57 -3.32 -14.79
N THR A 194 -32.41 -3.04 -15.39
CA THR A 194 -31.92 -1.66 -15.60
C THR A 194 -32.22 -1.24 -17.03
N GLY A 195 -32.64 0.01 -17.24
CA GLY A 195 -32.92 0.56 -18.58
C GLY A 195 -34.35 0.32 -19.10
N VAL A 196 -35.27 -0.13 -18.24
CA VAL A 196 -36.70 -0.26 -18.55
C VAL A 196 -37.54 0.65 -17.66
N ILE A 197 -38.65 1.16 -18.21
CA ILE A 197 -39.67 1.87 -17.43
C ILE A 197 -40.43 0.83 -16.60
N ALA A 198 -40.73 1.16 -15.34
CA ALA A 198 -41.42 0.27 -14.39
C ALA A 198 -40.63 -1.01 -14.01
N ALA A 199 -39.31 -0.91 -13.96
CA ALA A 199 -38.46 -1.95 -13.40
C ALA A 199 -38.89 -2.33 -11.96
N GLU A 200 -38.91 -3.63 -11.67
CA GLU A 200 -39.23 -4.14 -10.34
C GLU A 200 -38.10 -3.86 -9.34
N VAL A 201 -38.49 -3.51 -8.10
CA VAL A 201 -37.59 -3.30 -6.97
C VAL A 201 -37.82 -4.39 -5.94
N GLU A 202 -36.78 -5.19 -5.68
CA GLU A 202 -36.82 -6.28 -4.71
C GLU A 202 -35.82 -6.06 -3.57
N ALA A 203 -36.12 -6.60 -2.39
CA ALA A 203 -35.14 -6.68 -1.29
C ALA A 203 -34.29 -7.94 -1.46
N THR A 204 -33.01 -7.79 -1.80
CA THR A 204 -32.08 -8.92 -2.02
C THR A 204 -30.86 -8.84 -1.12
N LYS A 205 -29.99 -9.86 -1.13
CA LYS A 205 -28.70 -9.78 -0.41
C LYS A 205 -27.82 -8.72 -1.08
N LEU A 206 -26.97 -8.08 -0.28
CA LEU A 206 -25.97 -7.15 -0.80
C LEU A 206 -25.10 -7.86 -1.86
N ASP A 207 -25.15 -7.36 -3.09
CA ASP A 207 -24.40 -7.83 -4.23
C ASP A 207 -23.16 -6.93 -4.40
N THR A 208 -22.04 -7.40 -3.90
CA THR A 208 -20.76 -6.67 -3.99
C THR A 208 -20.18 -6.66 -5.41
N SER A 209 -20.69 -7.51 -6.31
CA SER A 209 -20.25 -7.59 -7.71
C SER A 209 -21.04 -6.62 -8.58
N ASN A 210 -22.29 -6.30 -8.23
CA ASN A 210 -23.17 -5.41 -8.99
C ASN A 210 -23.90 -4.39 -8.09
N TYR A 211 -23.14 -3.67 -7.26
CA TYR A 211 -23.69 -2.73 -6.30
C TYR A 211 -24.43 -1.54 -6.93
N ALA A 212 -24.22 -1.22 -8.22
CA ALA A 212 -24.88 -0.10 -8.88
C ALA A 212 -26.42 -0.22 -8.84
N ARG A 213 -26.95 -1.43 -8.97
CA ARG A 213 -28.40 -1.70 -8.87
C ARG A 213 -28.97 -1.54 -7.47
N GLN A 214 -28.10 -1.44 -6.47
CA GLN A 214 -28.44 -1.39 -5.04
C GLN A 214 -28.10 -0.04 -4.40
N LEU A 215 -27.50 0.88 -5.16
CA LEU A 215 -27.17 2.22 -4.71
C LEU A 215 -28.29 3.19 -5.06
N TRP A 216 -28.68 3.96 -4.06
CA TRP A 216 -29.72 4.97 -4.12
C TRP A 216 -29.16 6.33 -3.71
N LYS A 217 -29.70 7.39 -4.26
CA LYS A 217 -29.44 8.78 -3.86
C LYS A 217 -30.78 9.47 -3.65
N PHE A 218 -30.88 10.32 -2.64
CA PHE A 218 -32.01 11.23 -2.50
C PHE A 218 -31.72 12.51 -3.26
N ASP A 219 -32.56 12.85 -4.24
CA ASP A 219 -32.41 14.03 -5.08
C ASP A 219 -33.79 14.66 -5.33
N ASN A 220 -33.95 15.93 -4.96
CA ASN A 220 -35.18 16.71 -5.19
C ASN A 220 -36.50 16.02 -4.79
N GLY A 221 -36.50 15.27 -3.68
CA GLY A 221 -37.68 14.55 -3.18
C GLY A 221 -37.84 13.12 -3.68
N TYR A 222 -36.93 12.64 -4.54
CA TYR A 222 -36.98 11.31 -5.14
C TYR A 222 -35.80 10.45 -4.69
N LEU A 223 -36.01 9.13 -4.65
CA LEU A 223 -34.93 8.16 -4.59
C LEU A 223 -34.56 7.73 -6.01
N VAL A 224 -33.34 8.04 -6.41
CA VAL A 224 -32.78 7.73 -7.72
C VAL A 224 -31.83 6.55 -7.59
N ASN A 225 -31.99 5.54 -8.45
CA ASN A 225 -31.10 4.38 -8.49
C ASN A 225 -29.91 4.64 -9.42
N LYS A 226 -28.71 4.27 -9.00
CA LYS A 226 -27.48 4.52 -9.76
C LYS A 226 -27.44 3.81 -11.11
N ALA A 227 -28.01 2.62 -11.21
CA ALA A 227 -27.99 1.86 -12.45
C ALA A 227 -29.05 2.33 -13.47
N SER A 228 -29.95 3.22 -13.08
CA SER A 228 -30.94 3.84 -13.98
C SER A 228 -30.47 5.17 -14.56
N GLU A 229 -29.33 5.71 -14.09
CA GLU A 229 -28.67 6.89 -14.68
C GLU A 229 -27.72 6.53 -15.84
N MET A 230 -27.53 5.23 -16.13
CA MET A 230 -26.63 4.72 -17.18
C MET A 230 -27.36 4.34 -18.46
#